data_AF-A0A8J2H7X2-F1
#
_entry.id   AF-A0A8J2H7X2-F1
#
_cell.length_a   1.000
_cell.length_b   1.000
_cell.length_c   1.000
_cell.angle_alpha   90.00
_cell.angle_beta   90.00
_cell.angle_gamma   90.00
#
_symmetry.space_group_name_H-M   'P 1'
#
loop_
_entity.id
_entity.type
_entity.pdbx_description
1 polymer ?
#
loop_
_entity_poly.entity_id
_entity_poly.type
_entity_poly.pdbx_seq_one_letter_code
_entity_poly.pdbx_strand_id
1 'polypeptide(L)'
;MNYNFLRTEIVTKSLSVNVTIKLSAEFQPLYFEYTRRKKCELTILHLAICLDDEPFVDYLLMNNADVRLSTENVGPVIYTAIRLRKLKYVHKLVDYAGAEFLISRGAEVNYEFLWDGPSPLSIAAGSNNLKMMKLLMKYGADINFVDESGYHDPPLFSAITNFQNFEAVKFLISQPTIRINYQDEDQSLCLHILLKSEDLDGIFTTHDTILESLLDAGIDVNLKNGDEQLAIEMETEENRVYIIKIKQHIVKLMTVNFYVSAKNANAVSGTEFQQLRVQCAKQVEILKITSGPISGFSYYDLLHKCQHKLTLRFKDGDGDKFDEEMRRKFDLYEGMIAHRLEKASQRRELFIKVENVLYEIFNRKLPATFIHDMFFYLSNDELFKLSKNN
;
A
#
# COMPACT_ATOMS: atom_id res chain seq x y z
N MET A 1 -6.28 9.60 -39.91
CA MET A 1 -7.42 10.53 -39.74
C MET A 1 -7.08 11.49 -38.61
N ASN A 2 -7.32 12.79 -38.77
CA ASN A 2 -7.01 13.81 -37.75
C ASN A 2 -8.06 13.74 -36.62
N TYR A 3 -7.63 13.84 -35.34
CA TYR A 3 -8.52 13.85 -34.17
C TYR A 3 -9.64 14.89 -34.30
N ASN A 4 -9.33 16.10 -34.79
CA ASN A 4 -10.35 17.15 -34.97
C ASN A 4 -11.40 16.80 -36.04
N PHE A 5 -11.00 16.06 -37.08
CA PHE A 5 -11.94 15.57 -38.09
C PHE A 5 -12.88 14.52 -37.49
N LEU A 6 -12.33 13.53 -36.78
CA LEU A 6 -13.13 12.50 -36.11
C LEU A 6 -14.06 13.10 -35.04
N ARG A 7 -13.57 14.06 -34.26
CA ARG A 7 -14.37 14.81 -33.30
C ARG A 7 -15.56 15.48 -33.98
N THR A 8 -15.32 16.14 -35.10
CA THR A 8 -16.37 16.83 -35.86
C THR A 8 -17.42 15.83 -36.37
N GLU A 9 -16.98 14.74 -37.01
CA GLU A 9 -17.88 13.71 -37.55
C GLU A 9 -18.72 13.01 -36.46
N ILE A 10 -18.13 12.74 -35.29
CA ILE A 10 -18.87 12.15 -34.16
C ILE A 10 -19.91 13.13 -33.60
N VAL A 11 -19.58 14.43 -33.53
CA VAL A 11 -20.50 15.47 -33.06
C VAL A 11 -21.63 15.72 -34.07
N THR A 12 -21.35 15.64 -35.37
CA THR A 12 -22.37 15.74 -36.44
C THR A 12 -23.16 14.44 -36.66
N LYS A 13 -22.91 13.42 -35.81
CA LYS A 13 -23.57 12.09 -35.80
C LYS A 13 -23.37 11.23 -37.06
N SER A 14 -22.30 11.46 -37.82
CA SER A 14 -21.94 10.62 -38.97
C SER A 14 -21.14 9.37 -38.58
N LEU A 15 -20.57 9.34 -37.37
CA LEU A 15 -19.76 8.23 -36.84
C LEU A 15 -20.18 7.85 -35.41
N SER A 16 -19.98 6.59 -35.04
CA SER A 16 -20.25 6.07 -33.69
C SER A 16 -19.30 6.69 -32.65
N VAL A 17 -19.79 6.90 -31.43
CA VAL A 17 -18.98 7.33 -30.26
C VAL A 17 -17.99 6.26 -29.77
N ASN A 18 -18.16 5.01 -30.21
CA ASN A 18 -17.33 3.86 -29.84
C ASN A 18 -16.30 3.48 -30.94
N VAL A 19 -15.96 4.43 -31.81
CA VAL A 19 -14.99 4.19 -32.90
C VAL A 19 -13.58 3.96 -32.34
N THR A 20 -12.91 2.95 -32.88
CA THR A 20 -11.50 2.68 -32.68
C THR A 20 -10.66 3.24 -33.83
N ILE A 21 -9.46 3.72 -33.50
CA ILE A 21 -8.56 4.42 -34.40
C ILE A 21 -7.19 3.77 -34.29
N LYS A 22 -6.67 3.33 -35.43
CA LYS A 22 -5.28 2.86 -35.55
C LYS A 22 -4.37 4.06 -35.75
N LEU A 23 -3.51 4.33 -34.77
CA LEU A 23 -2.51 5.38 -34.87
C LEU A 23 -1.30 4.90 -35.67
N SER A 24 -0.80 5.74 -36.58
CA SER A 24 0.52 5.54 -37.20
C SER A 24 1.62 5.80 -36.17
N ALA A 25 2.79 5.17 -36.36
CA ALA A 25 3.92 5.28 -35.43
C ALA A 25 4.38 6.73 -35.17
N GLU A 26 4.17 7.64 -36.13
CA GLU A 26 4.50 9.07 -36.05
C GLU A 26 3.56 9.88 -35.14
N PHE A 27 2.34 9.39 -34.90
CA PHE A 27 1.29 10.09 -34.15
C PHE A 27 0.95 9.39 -32.83
N GLN A 28 1.74 8.39 -32.44
CA GLN A 28 1.64 7.79 -31.11
C GLN A 28 1.99 8.88 -30.08
N PRO A 29 1.07 9.25 -29.17
CA PRO A 29 1.42 10.07 -28.02
C PRO A 29 2.69 9.50 -27.39
N LEU A 30 3.65 10.37 -26.99
CA LEU A 30 4.93 9.98 -26.36
C LEU A 30 4.77 8.85 -25.32
N TYR A 31 3.62 8.87 -24.67
CA TYR A 31 3.15 7.95 -23.66
C TYR A 31 3.02 6.46 -24.06
N PHE A 32 2.83 6.15 -25.34
CA PHE A 32 2.73 4.78 -25.86
C PHE A 32 4.10 4.20 -26.27
N GLU A 33 5.20 4.73 -25.74
CA GLU A 33 6.58 4.37 -26.10
C GLU A 33 6.88 2.86 -26.10
N TYR A 34 6.28 2.08 -25.19
CA TYR A 34 6.40 0.62 -25.16
C TYR A 34 5.81 -0.09 -26.38
N THR A 35 4.93 0.58 -27.12
CA THR A 35 4.27 0.05 -28.32
C THR A 35 4.86 0.59 -29.62
N ARG A 36 6.00 1.30 -29.59
CA ARG A 36 6.65 1.86 -30.81
C ARG A 36 6.87 0.84 -31.92
N ARG A 37 6.86 -0.47 -31.60
CA ARG A 37 7.02 -1.58 -32.56
C ARG A 37 5.69 -2.17 -33.09
N LYS A 38 4.52 -1.81 -32.55
CA LYS A 38 3.19 -2.34 -32.96
C LYS A 38 2.17 -1.21 -33.21
N LYS A 39 1.24 -1.43 -34.14
CA LYS A 39 0.12 -0.51 -34.40
C LYS A 39 -0.77 -0.45 -33.15
N CYS A 40 -0.92 0.72 -32.54
CA CYS A 40 -1.85 0.93 -31.44
C CYS A 40 -3.24 1.27 -31.97
N GLU A 41 -4.23 0.52 -31.51
CA GLU A 41 -5.63 0.84 -31.71
C GLU A 41 -6.14 1.51 -30.43
N LEU A 42 -6.83 2.64 -30.54
CA LEU A 42 -7.39 3.39 -29.41
C LEU A 42 -8.84 3.73 -29.69
N THR A 43 -9.72 3.67 -28.68
CA THR A 43 -11.03 4.30 -28.85
C THR A 43 -10.90 5.82 -28.90
N ILE A 44 -11.87 6.50 -29.52
CA ILE A 44 -11.90 7.96 -29.51
C ILE A 44 -11.92 8.54 -28.09
N LEU A 45 -12.53 7.82 -27.13
CA LEU A 45 -12.55 8.23 -25.73
C LEU A 45 -11.16 8.17 -25.08
N HIS A 46 -10.32 7.19 -25.44
CA HIS A 46 -8.93 7.17 -25.01
C HIS A 46 -8.18 8.42 -25.49
N LEU A 47 -8.34 8.77 -26.77
CA LEU A 47 -7.69 9.93 -27.35
C LEU A 47 -8.16 11.24 -26.72
N ALA A 48 -9.46 11.39 -26.47
CA ALA A 48 -10.01 12.58 -25.82
C ALA A 48 -9.41 12.77 -24.41
N ILE A 49 -9.28 11.69 -23.64
CA ILE A 49 -8.61 11.72 -22.33
C ILE A 49 -7.12 12.03 -22.47
N CYS A 50 -6.42 11.40 -23.42
CA CYS A 50 -5.00 11.68 -23.68
C CYS A 50 -4.75 13.17 -23.96
N LEU A 51 -5.60 13.76 -24.82
CA LEU A 51 -5.51 15.15 -25.25
C LEU A 51 -6.10 16.16 -24.26
N ASP A 52 -6.67 15.70 -23.15
CA ASP A 52 -7.34 16.53 -22.14
C ASP A 52 -8.55 17.35 -22.65
N ASP A 53 -9.26 16.83 -23.66
CA ASP A 53 -10.43 17.47 -24.26
C ASP A 53 -11.70 17.18 -23.45
N GLU A 54 -11.78 17.78 -22.27
CA GLU A 54 -12.87 17.55 -21.31
C GLU A 54 -14.29 17.74 -21.90
N PRO A 55 -14.58 18.80 -22.68
CA PRO A 55 -15.91 18.95 -23.28
C PRO A 55 -16.28 17.79 -24.21
N PHE A 56 -15.28 17.21 -24.89
CA PHE A 56 -15.53 16.08 -25.77
C PHE A 56 -15.64 14.76 -25.00
N VAL A 57 -14.88 14.60 -23.91
CA VAL A 57 -15.09 13.49 -22.98
C VAL A 57 -16.52 13.52 -22.45
N ASP A 58 -17.00 14.67 -21.97
CA ASP A 58 -18.37 14.82 -21.46
C ASP A 58 -19.40 14.51 -22.55
N TYR A 59 -19.19 14.99 -23.79
CA TYR A 59 -20.04 14.65 -24.92
C TYR A 59 -20.08 13.14 -25.19
N LEU A 60 -18.93 12.47 -25.21
CA LEU A 60 -18.84 11.03 -25.47
C LEU A 60 -19.58 10.24 -24.38
N LEU A 61 -19.38 10.58 -23.11
CA LEU A 61 -20.09 9.95 -21.99
C LEU A 61 -21.61 10.20 -22.07
N MET A 62 -22.06 11.44 -22.29
CA MET A 62 -23.48 11.76 -22.47
C MET A 62 -24.15 11.01 -23.62
N ASN A 63 -23.37 10.55 -24.61
CA ASN A 63 -23.85 9.79 -25.76
C ASN A 63 -23.57 8.28 -25.63
N ASN A 64 -23.47 7.75 -24.41
CA ASN A 64 -23.33 6.33 -24.13
C ASN A 64 -22.02 5.69 -24.67
N ALA A 65 -20.90 6.43 -24.63
CA ALA A 65 -19.61 5.84 -24.93
C ALA A 65 -19.31 4.67 -23.98
N ASP A 66 -18.85 3.57 -24.56
CA ASP A 66 -18.50 2.35 -23.85
C ASP A 66 -17.10 2.51 -23.27
N VAL A 67 -17.08 2.75 -21.97
CA VAL A 67 -15.88 2.92 -21.15
C VAL A 67 -15.13 1.60 -20.90
N ARG A 68 -15.75 0.44 -21.21
CA ARG A 68 -15.16 -0.90 -21.03
C ARG A 68 -14.30 -1.32 -22.22
N LEU A 69 -14.42 -0.63 -23.35
CA LEU A 69 -13.71 -1.01 -24.56
C LEU A 69 -12.20 -0.99 -24.31
N SER A 70 -11.60 -2.17 -24.32
CA SER A 70 -10.18 -2.39 -24.47
C SER A 70 -9.87 -2.65 -25.94
N THR A 71 -8.69 -2.23 -26.38
CA THR A 71 -8.14 -2.61 -27.68
C THR A 71 -7.06 -3.68 -27.48
N GLU A 72 -6.53 -4.24 -28.57
CA GLU A 72 -5.46 -5.24 -28.49
C GLU A 72 -4.27 -4.78 -27.63
N ASN A 73 -3.97 -3.48 -27.59
CA ASN A 73 -2.78 -2.95 -26.91
C ASN A 73 -3.09 -1.90 -25.84
N VAL A 74 -4.36 -1.62 -25.52
CA VAL A 74 -4.74 -0.64 -24.48
C VAL A 74 -5.96 -1.14 -23.71
N GLY A 75 -5.82 -1.30 -22.39
CA GLY A 75 -6.94 -1.69 -21.53
C GLY A 75 -8.04 -0.63 -21.44
N PRO A 76 -9.11 -0.87 -20.66
CA PRO A 76 -10.19 0.09 -20.42
C PRO A 76 -9.74 1.54 -20.18
N VAL A 77 -10.58 2.49 -20.61
CA VAL A 77 -10.23 3.93 -20.67
C VAL A 77 -9.90 4.54 -19.30
N ILE A 78 -10.42 3.97 -18.22
CA ILE A 78 -10.10 4.36 -16.85
C ILE A 78 -8.62 4.19 -16.52
N TYR A 79 -7.97 3.14 -17.03
CA TYR A 79 -6.54 2.91 -16.81
C TYR A 79 -5.69 3.96 -17.51
N THR A 80 -6.14 4.43 -18.67
CA THR A 80 -5.48 5.55 -19.36
C THR A 80 -5.56 6.82 -18.52
N ALA A 81 -6.72 7.11 -17.91
CA ALA A 81 -6.86 8.24 -16.99
C ALA A 81 -5.98 8.11 -15.73
N ILE A 82 -5.86 6.89 -15.16
CA ILE A 82 -5.04 6.61 -13.97
C ILE A 82 -3.56 6.81 -14.27
N ARG A 83 -3.04 6.18 -15.33
CA ARG A 83 -1.61 6.25 -15.69
C ARG A 83 -1.23 7.67 -16.16
N LEU A 84 -2.15 8.46 -16.73
CA LEU A 84 -1.95 9.88 -17.05
C LEU A 84 -2.10 10.79 -15.82
N ARG A 85 -2.40 10.23 -14.63
CA ARG A 85 -2.63 10.97 -13.37
C ARG A 85 -3.78 11.99 -13.46
N LYS A 86 -4.75 11.76 -14.36
CA LYS A 86 -5.88 12.67 -14.59
C LYS A 86 -7.08 12.30 -13.71
N LEU A 87 -6.98 12.65 -12.42
CA LEU A 87 -8.01 12.37 -11.39
C LEU A 87 -9.42 12.78 -11.82
N LYS A 88 -9.58 13.94 -12.49
CA LYS A 88 -10.89 14.42 -12.95
C LYS A 88 -11.60 13.41 -13.86
N TYR A 89 -10.86 12.73 -14.73
CA TYR A 89 -11.44 11.72 -15.61
C TYR A 89 -11.70 10.42 -14.89
N VAL A 90 -10.89 10.04 -13.91
CA VAL A 90 -11.19 8.86 -13.07
C VAL A 90 -12.49 9.07 -12.31
N HIS A 91 -12.70 10.24 -11.71
CA HIS A 91 -13.97 10.59 -11.07
C HIS A 91 -15.14 10.53 -12.07
N LYS A 92 -15.04 11.24 -13.19
CA LYS A 92 -16.10 11.25 -14.22
C LYS A 92 -16.45 9.85 -14.73
N LEU A 93 -15.44 9.02 -15.00
CA LEU A 93 -15.65 7.66 -15.51
C LEU A 93 -16.31 6.75 -14.47
N VAL A 94 -15.93 6.88 -13.20
CA VAL A 94 -16.55 6.11 -12.11
C VAL A 94 -17.97 6.59 -11.83
N ASP A 95 -18.21 7.90 -11.85
CA ASP A 95 -19.57 8.46 -11.66
C ASP A 95 -20.50 8.06 -12.82
N TYR A 96 -19.97 8.05 -14.05
CA TYR A 96 -20.71 7.68 -15.25
C TYR A 96 -21.04 6.19 -15.32
N ALA A 97 -20.06 5.33 -15.08
CA ALA A 97 -20.21 3.89 -15.25
C ALA A 97 -20.72 3.17 -13.99
N GLY A 98 -20.83 3.88 -12.87
CA GLY A 98 -21.21 3.36 -11.56
C GLY A 98 -20.12 2.51 -10.91
N ALA A 99 -20.23 2.27 -9.60
CA ALA A 99 -19.31 1.38 -8.87
C ALA A 99 -19.27 -0.04 -9.46
N GLU A 100 -20.37 -0.48 -10.11
CA GLU A 100 -20.44 -1.75 -10.86
C GLU A 100 -19.43 -1.83 -12.01
N PHE A 101 -18.97 -0.73 -12.58
CA PHE A 101 -17.90 -0.74 -13.59
C PHE A 101 -16.57 -1.28 -13.05
N LEU A 102 -16.29 -1.06 -11.76
CA LEU A 102 -15.11 -1.59 -11.07
C LEU A 102 -15.39 -2.98 -10.45
N ILE A 103 -16.65 -3.30 -10.18
CA ILE A 103 -17.11 -4.47 -9.42
C ILE A 103 -17.61 -5.63 -10.30
N SER A 104 -18.13 -5.39 -11.51
CA SER A 104 -18.96 -6.35 -12.28
C SER A 104 -18.22 -7.52 -12.93
N ARG A 105 -16.96 -7.75 -12.56
CA ARG A 105 -16.26 -9.03 -12.76
C ARG A 105 -15.36 -9.46 -11.59
N GLY A 106 -15.62 -9.05 -10.34
CA GLY A 106 -14.82 -9.51 -9.19
C GLY A 106 -13.31 -9.16 -9.23
N ALA A 107 -12.82 -8.52 -10.30
CA ALA A 107 -11.43 -8.26 -10.64
C ALA A 107 -11.32 -7.28 -11.83
N GLU A 108 -11.62 -5.98 -11.67
CA GLU A 108 -11.18 -4.95 -12.65
C GLU A 108 -10.66 -3.64 -11.99
N VAL A 109 -10.41 -3.58 -10.68
CA VAL A 109 -9.51 -2.54 -10.08
C VAL A 109 -8.08 -3.05 -9.94
N ASN A 110 -7.93 -4.37 -9.98
CA ASN A 110 -6.69 -5.08 -9.76
C ASN A 110 -6.09 -5.61 -11.09
N TYR A 111 -6.68 -5.29 -12.25
CA TYR A 111 -6.24 -5.84 -13.54
C TYR A 111 -4.79 -5.44 -13.85
N GLU A 112 -4.03 -6.39 -14.37
CA GLU A 112 -2.67 -6.19 -14.88
C GLU A 112 -2.68 -5.29 -16.12
N PHE A 113 -1.82 -4.30 -16.16
CA PHE A 113 -1.70 -3.42 -17.32
C PHE A 113 -1.13 -4.20 -18.52
N LEU A 114 -1.98 -4.65 -19.46
CA LEU A 114 -1.58 -5.25 -20.74
C LEU A 114 -0.57 -6.41 -20.62
N TRP A 115 -1.09 -7.64 -20.55
CA TRP A 115 -0.28 -8.87 -20.63
C TRP A 115 0.99 -8.76 -19.78
N ASP A 116 0.86 -8.65 -18.45
CA ASP A 116 1.99 -8.47 -17.51
C ASP A 116 2.37 -6.98 -17.27
N GLY A 117 1.46 -6.18 -16.69
CA GLY A 117 1.84 -4.87 -16.13
C GLY A 117 1.26 -4.55 -14.74
N PRO A 118 1.80 -3.52 -14.04
CA PRO A 118 1.48 -3.24 -12.64
C PRO A 118 0.01 -2.84 -12.44
N SER A 119 -0.52 -3.16 -11.25
CA SER A 119 -1.90 -2.78 -10.89
C SER A 119 -2.11 -1.26 -10.89
N PRO A 120 -3.35 -0.77 -11.07
CA PRO A 120 -3.67 0.64 -10.96
C PRO A 120 -3.25 1.26 -9.62
N LEU A 121 -3.35 0.51 -8.53
CA LEU A 121 -2.90 0.95 -7.21
C LEU A 121 -1.36 1.01 -7.14
N SER A 122 -0.65 0.07 -7.75
CA SER A 122 0.81 0.09 -7.87
C SER A 122 1.31 1.30 -8.66
N ILE A 123 0.64 1.65 -9.77
CA ILE A 123 0.96 2.87 -10.55
C ILE A 123 0.71 4.13 -9.72
N ALA A 124 -0.41 4.20 -8.98
CA ALA A 124 -0.72 5.33 -8.12
C ALA A 124 0.29 5.48 -6.97
N ALA A 125 0.72 4.36 -6.39
CA ALA A 125 1.72 4.30 -5.34
C ALA A 125 3.11 4.73 -5.83
N GLY A 126 3.54 4.19 -6.98
CA GLY A 126 4.80 4.55 -7.65
C GLY A 126 4.85 5.98 -8.20
N SER A 127 3.75 6.72 -8.13
CA SER A 127 3.66 8.13 -8.51
C SER A 127 3.34 9.08 -7.34
N ASN A 128 3.38 8.58 -6.11
CA ASN A 128 3.00 9.29 -4.88
C ASN A 128 1.59 9.91 -4.90
N ASN A 129 0.67 9.34 -5.69
CA ASN A 129 -0.65 9.93 -5.89
C ASN A 129 -1.65 9.45 -4.83
N LEU A 130 -1.49 9.95 -3.60
CA LEU A 130 -2.35 9.59 -2.46
C LEU A 130 -3.85 9.75 -2.73
N LYS A 131 -4.25 10.78 -3.49
CA LYS A 131 -5.66 10.99 -3.85
C LYS A 131 -6.18 9.84 -4.70
N MET A 132 -5.39 9.40 -5.68
CA MET A 132 -5.73 8.25 -6.51
C MET A 132 -5.75 6.96 -5.71
N MET A 133 -4.75 6.73 -4.84
CA MET A 133 -4.70 5.53 -4.00
C MET A 133 -5.94 5.41 -3.12
N LYS A 134 -6.33 6.50 -2.43
CA LYS A 134 -7.55 6.54 -1.61
C LYS A 134 -8.81 6.29 -2.45
N LEU A 135 -8.88 6.83 -3.66
CA LEU A 135 -10.00 6.61 -4.57
C LEU A 135 -10.09 5.14 -5.01
N LEU A 136 -8.98 4.55 -5.44
CA LEU A 136 -8.91 3.16 -5.87
C LEU A 136 -9.26 2.20 -4.72
N MET A 137 -8.71 2.42 -3.52
CA MET A 137 -9.03 1.62 -2.33
C MET A 137 -10.50 1.76 -1.89
N LYS A 138 -11.09 2.97 -2.01
CA LYS A 138 -12.53 3.19 -1.78
C LYS A 138 -13.37 2.30 -2.69
N TYR A 139 -12.93 2.07 -3.92
CA TYR A 139 -13.60 1.20 -4.88
C TYR A 139 -13.12 -0.26 -4.87
N GLY A 140 -12.33 -0.67 -3.87
CA GLY A 140 -11.99 -2.07 -3.67
C GLY A 140 -10.68 -2.55 -4.27
N ALA A 141 -9.79 -1.65 -4.70
CA ALA A 141 -8.41 -2.01 -5.01
C ALA A 141 -7.79 -2.81 -3.85
N ASP A 142 -7.15 -3.93 -4.17
CA ASP A 142 -6.41 -4.71 -3.19
C ASP A 142 -5.04 -4.06 -2.93
N ILE A 143 -4.80 -3.70 -1.68
CA ILE A 143 -3.56 -3.07 -1.23
C ILE A 143 -2.34 -3.98 -1.36
N ASN A 144 -2.57 -5.29 -1.35
CA ASN A 144 -1.53 -6.30 -1.50
C ASN A 144 -1.66 -7.02 -2.84
N PHE A 145 -2.28 -6.39 -3.84
CA PHE A 145 -2.44 -7.05 -5.13
C PHE A 145 -1.07 -7.46 -5.68
N VAL A 146 -0.99 -8.73 -6.06
CA VAL A 146 0.09 -9.33 -6.83
C VAL A 146 -0.60 -10.08 -7.96
N ASP A 147 0.00 -10.05 -9.14
CA ASP A 147 -0.49 -10.83 -10.27
C ASP A 147 -0.34 -12.33 -10.04
N GLU A 148 -1.02 -13.13 -10.87
CA GLU A 148 -0.95 -14.60 -10.78
C GLU A 148 0.44 -15.13 -11.16
N SER A 149 1.20 -14.36 -11.94
CA SER A 149 2.56 -14.73 -12.30
C SER A 149 3.52 -14.54 -11.13
N GLY A 150 3.31 -13.51 -10.30
CA GLY A 150 4.23 -13.04 -9.27
C GLY A 150 5.14 -11.89 -9.75
N TYR A 151 5.17 -11.64 -11.06
CA TYR A 151 6.09 -10.74 -11.75
C TYR A 151 5.88 -9.28 -11.37
N HIS A 152 4.70 -8.92 -10.87
CA HIS A 152 4.41 -7.57 -10.42
C HIS A 152 4.40 -7.43 -8.93
N ASP A 153 5.31 -6.58 -8.47
CA ASP A 153 5.40 -6.31 -7.05
C ASP A 153 4.14 -5.63 -6.50
N PRO A 154 3.80 -5.92 -5.22
CA PRO A 154 2.73 -5.22 -4.52
C PRO A 154 2.86 -3.69 -4.58
N PRO A 155 1.76 -2.93 -4.41
CA PRO A 155 1.81 -1.47 -4.40
C PRO A 155 2.86 -0.84 -3.48
N LEU A 156 3.20 -1.49 -2.35
CA LEU A 156 4.25 -1.04 -1.43
C LEU A 156 5.64 -1.06 -2.06
N PHE A 157 5.98 -2.09 -2.84
CA PHE A 157 7.25 -2.21 -3.54
C PHE A 157 7.37 -1.12 -4.61
N SER A 158 6.31 -0.92 -5.41
CA SER A 158 6.23 0.16 -6.39
C SER A 158 6.38 1.56 -5.76
N ALA A 159 5.92 1.75 -4.53
CA ALA A 159 6.16 3.00 -3.80
C ALA A 159 7.64 3.15 -3.38
N ILE A 160 8.32 2.06 -3.04
CA ILE A 160 9.71 2.08 -2.56
C ILE A 160 10.72 2.29 -3.70
N THR A 161 10.43 1.83 -4.92
CA THR A 161 11.33 1.98 -6.07
C THR A 161 11.58 3.45 -6.48
N ASN A 162 10.77 4.40 -6.00
CA ASN A 162 11.04 5.83 -6.14
C ASN A 162 10.79 6.56 -4.82
N PHE A 163 11.88 7.08 -4.24
CA PHE A 163 11.93 7.60 -2.88
C PHE A 163 11.19 8.91 -2.65
N GLN A 164 10.78 9.59 -3.73
CA GLN A 164 9.86 10.72 -3.63
C GLN A 164 8.45 10.29 -3.20
N ASN A 165 8.17 8.99 -3.20
CA ASN A 165 6.87 8.41 -2.86
C ASN A 165 6.70 8.08 -1.36
N PHE A 166 7.45 8.71 -0.47
CA PHE A 166 7.42 8.41 0.97
C PHE A 166 6.03 8.56 1.61
N GLU A 167 5.20 9.50 1.12
CA GLU A 167 3.82 9.66 1.58
C GLU A 167 2.96 8.44 1.20
N ALA A 168 3.11 7.91 -0.01
CA ALA A 168 2.49 6.65 -0.42
C ALA A 168 2.95 5.48 0.45
N VAL A 169 4.25 5.37 0.73
CA VAL A 169 4.79 4.33 1.63
C VAL A 169 4.16 4.42 3.02
N LYS A 170 4.19 5.60 3.66
CA LYS A 170 3.57 5.82 4.98
C LYS A 170 2.08 5.48 4.98
N PHE A 171 1.36 5.92 3.94
CA PHE A 171 -0.06 5.63 3.80
C PHE A 171 -0.33 4.13 3.66
N LEU A 172 0.44 3.40 2.85
CA LEU A 172 0.27 1.95 2.68
C LEU A 172 0.59 1.19 3.97
N ILE A 173 1.70 1.52 4.64
CA ILE A 173 2.10 0.92 5.92
C ILE A 173 1.04 1.18 7.00
N SER A 174 0.39 2.35 6.98
CA SER A 174 -0.67 2.63 7.95
C SER A 174 -1.90 1.76 7.74
N GLN A 175 -2.19 1.24 6.55
CA GLN A 175 -3.44 0.49 6.30
C GLN A 175 -3.53 -0.85 7.08
N PRO A 176 -4.71 -1.22 7.62
CA PRO A 176 -4.84 -2.37 8.52
C PRO A 176 -4.51 -3.72 7.89
N THR A 177 -4.63 -3.84 6.57
CA THR A 177 -4.50 -5.09 5.81
C THR A 177 -3.15 -5.22 5.11
N ILE A 178 -2.23 -4.26 5.27
CA ILE A 178 -0.92 -4.31 4.57
C ILE A 178 -0.08 -5.52 4.98
N ARG A 179 0.52 -6.20 4.00
CA ARG A 179 1.45 -7.32 4.19
C ARG A 179 2.89 -6.83 4.13
N ILE A 180 3.43 -6.44 5.29
CA ILE A 180 4.78 -5.86 5.39
C ILE A 180 5.91 -6.85 5.07
N ASN A 181 5.67 -8.16 5.31
CA ASN A 181 6.65 -9.24 5.14
C ASN A 181 6.40 -10.08 3.88
N TYR A 182 5.78 -9.49 2.85
CA TYR A 182 5.67 -10.14 1.56
C TYR A 182 7.06 -10.28 0.93
N GLN A 183 7.34 -11.46 0.37
CA GLN A 183 8.52 -11.72 -0.45
C GLN A 183 8.07 -11.81 -1.91
N ASP A 184 8.70 -11.02 -2.79
CA ASP A 184 8.47 -11.07 -4.24
C ASP A 184 8.98 -12.39 -4.87
N GLU A 185 8.93 -12.49 -6.20
CA GLU A 185 9.45 -13.64 -6.95
C GLU A 185 10.93 -13.92 -6.67
N ASP A 186 11.72 -12.86 -6.47
CA ASP A 186 13.15 -12.93 -6.11
C ASP A 186 13.34 -13.17 -4.60
N GLN A 187 12.28 -13.56 -3.88
CA GLN A 187 12.21 -13.72 -2.43
C GLN A 187 12.63 -12.46 -1.64
N SER A 188 12.65 -11.29 -2.28
CA SER A 188 13.05 -10.03 -1.68
C SER A 188 11.89 -9.39 -0.92
N LEU A 189 12.20 -8.81 0.24
CA LEU A 189 11.28 -7.96 0.97
C LEU A 189 11.43 -6.53 0.45
N CYS A 190 10.44 -5.69 0.73
CA CYS A 190 10.54 -4.24 0.62
C CYS A 190 11.84 -3.67 1.20
N LEU A 191 12.33 -4.22 2.32
CA LEU A 191 13.60 -3.83 2.94
C LEU A 191 14.81 -4.12 2.03
N HIS A 192 14.84 -5.28 1.36
CA HIS A 192 15.93 -5.63 0.45
C HIS A 192 15.94 -4.73 -0.78
N ILE A 193 14.77 -4.35 -1.30
CA ILE A 193 14.66 -3.43 -2.42
C ILE A 193 15.15 -2.04 -2.05
N LEU A 194 14.75 -1.54 -0.88
CA LEU A 194 15.23 -0.25 -0.35
C LEU A 194 16.76 -0.19 -0.22
N LEU A 195 17.42 -1.33 0.03
CA LEU A 195 18.88 -1.40 0.14
C LEU A 195 19.60 -1.53 -1.21
N LYS A 196 18.92 -2.04 -2.25
CA LYS A 196 19.47 -2.19 -3.62
C LYS A 196 19.35 -0.93 -4.45
N SER A 197 18.43 -0.06 -4.09
CA SER A 197 18.07 1.09 -4.91
C SER A 197 19.19 2.14 -4.88
N GLU A 198 19.81 2.40 -6.04
CA GLU A 198 20.90 3.36 -6.20
C GLU A 198 20.36 4.79 -6.02
N ASP A 199 20.71 5.41 -4.90
CA ASP A 199 20.28 6.76 -4.55
C ASP A 199 21.09 7.77 -5.39
N LEU A 200 20.54 8.19 -6.54
CA LEU A 200 21.23 9.07 -7.48
C LEU A 200 21.23 10.57 -7.11
N ASP A 201 20.57 11.03 -6.04
CA ASP A 201 20.39 12.49 -5.84
C ASP A 201 20.35 13.01 -4.38
N GLY A 202 21.08 12.39 -3.45
CA GLY A 202 21.48 13.06 -2.20
C GLY A 202 20.37 13.52 -1.24
N ILE A 203 19.15 12.94 -1.32
CA ILE A 203 18.07 13.18 -0.36
C ILE A 203 18.08 12.07 0.71
N PHE A 204 19.09 12.09 1.59
CA PHE A 204 19.25 11.12 2.67
C PHE A 204 18.04 11.04 3.64
N THR A 205 17.23 12.11 3.75
CA THR A 205 16.17 12.21 4.77
C THR A 205 14.89 11.43 4.44
N THR A 206 14.58 11.16 3.18
CA THR A 206 13.35 10.46 2.79
C THR A 206 13.50 8.94 2.95
N HIS A 207 14.64 8.38 2.57
CA HIS A 207 14.95 6.96 2.77
C HIS A 207 14.98 6.58 4.23
N ASP A 208 15.60 7.43 5.05
CA ASP A 208 15.61 7.29 6.49
C ASP A 208 14.20 7.16 7.05
N THR A 209 13.29 8.01 6.58
CA THR A 209 11.90 7.99 7.02
C THR A 209 11.18 6.71 6.57
N ILE A 210 11.44 6.24 5.34
CA ILE A 210 10.87 4.98 4.82
C ILE A 210 11.39 3.79 5.63
N LEU A 211 12.71 3.72 5.86
CA LEU A 211 13.36 2.66 6.62
C LEU A 211 12.78 2.56 8.03
N GLU A 212 12.75 3.68 8.77
CA GLU A 212 12.18 3.69 10.13
C GLU A 212 10.71 3.28 10.11
N SER A 213 9.92 3.74 9.12
CA SER A 213 8.51 3.34 8.98
C SER A 213 8.35 1.82 8.76
N LEU A 214 9.22 1.19 7.96
CA LEU A 214 9.21 -0.26 7.74
C LEU A 214 9.61 -1.03 9.01
N LEU A 215 10.66 -0.56 9.71
CA LEU A 215 11.15 -1.15 10.96
C LEU A 215 10.12 -1.05 12.08
N ASP A 216 9.49 0.11 12.24
CA ASP A 216 8.43 0.34 13.22
C ASP A 216 7.16 -0.48 12.91
N ALA A 217 6.90 -0.72 11.62
CA ALA A 217 5.83 -1.61 11.17
C ALA A 217 6.11 -3.11 11.41
N GLY A 218 7.33 -3.46 11.86
CA GLY A 218 7.71 -4.83 12.18
C GLY A 218 8.08 -5.66 10.96
N ILE A 219 8.73 -5.04 9.96
CA ILE A 219 9.36 -5.80 8.87
C ILE A 219 10.37 -6.80 9.44
N ASP A 220 10.33 -8.05 8.97
CA ASP A 220 11.15 -9.12 9.52
C ASP A 220 12.57 -9.07 8.97
N VAL A 221 13.47 -8.51 9.79
CA VAL A 221 14.91 -8.41 9.51
C VAL A 221 15.62 -9.77 9.47
N ASN A 222 14.94 -10.88 9.81
CA ASN A 222 15.50 -12.23 9.79
C ASN A 222 15.21 -12.99 8.49
N LEU A 223 14.35 -12.46 7.61
CA LEU A 223 14.08 -13.09 6.33
C LEU A 223 15.21 -12.78 5.34
N LYS A 224 15.56 -13.78 4.54
CA LYS A 224 16.59 -13.69 3.50
C LYS A 224 15.97 -13.36 2.15
N ASN A 225 16.71 -12.68 1.29
CA ASN A 225 16.36 -12.57 -0.13
C ASN A 225 16.67 -13.87 -0.91
N GLY A 226 16.42 -13.87 -2.22
CA GLY A 226 16.71 -15.00 -3.11
C GLY A 226 18.19 -15.34 -3.25
N ASP A 227 19.08 -14.40 -2.92
CA ASP A 227 20.54 -14.60 -2.83
C ASP A 227 20.98 -15.22 -1.47
N GLU A 228 20.01 -15.64 -0.64
CA GLU A 228 20.20 -16.14 0.73
C GLU A 228 20.82 -15.13 1.73
N GLN A 229 20.78 -13.84 1.41
CA GLN A 229 21.34 -12.76 2.22
C GLN A 229 20.29 -12.15 3.13
N LEU A 230 20.67 -11.89 4.40
CA LEU A 230 19.92 -10.99 5.27
C LEU A 230 20.16 -9.53 4.85
N ALA A 231 19.24 -8.63 5.20
CA ALA A 231 19.39 -7.21 4.94
C ALA A 231 20.75 -6.62 5.42
N ILE A 232 21.25 -7.06 6.57
CA ILE A 232 22.56 -6.62 7.10
C ILE A 232 23.77 -7.12 6.30
N GLU A 233 23.60 -8.16 5.46
CA GLU A 233 24.66 -8.76 4.63
C GLU A 233 24.75 -8.07 3.26
N MET A 234 23.82 -7.16 2.94
CA MET A 234 23.78 -6.37 1.69
C MET A 234 24.55 -5.05 1.81
N GLU A 235 25.51 -4.95 2.73
CA GLU A 235 26.24 -3.71 3.02
C GLU A 235 27.11 -3.28 1.84
N THR A 236 26.88 -2.05 1.37
CA THR A 236 27.69 -1.35 0.37
C THR A 236 28.13 0.01 0.93
N GLU A 237 29.02 0.72 0.25
CA GLU A 237 29.44 2.06 0.68
C GLU A 237 28.27 3.06 0.66
N GLU A 238 27.32 2.88 -0.26
CA GLU A 238 26.16 3.76 -0.45
C GLU A 238 25.08 3.55 0.61
N ASN A 239 24.84 2.30 1.03
CA ASN A 239 23.73 1.97 1.95
C ASN A 239 24.16 1.77 3.42
N ARG A 240 25.44 1.98 3.73
CA ARG A 240 26.03 1.74 5.05
C ARG A 240 25.26 2.38 6.21
N VAL A 241 24.73 3.59 6.03
CA VAL A 241 23.93 4.29 7.04
C VAL A 241 22.64 3.52 7.36
N TYR A 242 21.97 2.97 6.35
CA TYR A 242 20.77 2.15 6.51
C TYR A 242 21.09 0.83 7.23
N ILE A 243 22.21 0.20 6.89
CA ILE A 243 22.68 -1.02 7.57
C ILE A 243 22.93 -0.77 9.05
N ILE A 244 23.55 0.37 9.41
CA ILE A 244 23.74 0.76 10.82
C ILE A 244 22.39 0.90 11.53
N LYS A 245 21.39 1.52 10.91
CA LYS A 245 20.03 1.65 11.48
C LYS A 245 19.32 0.31 11.65
N ILE A 246 19.46 -0.60 10.68
CA ILE A 246 18.94 -1.97 10.81
C ILE A 246 19.62 -2.69 11.98
N LYS A 247 20.96 -2.56 12.12
CA LYS A 247 21.71 -3.10 13.27
C LYS A 247 21.24 -2.47 14.60
N GLN A 248 21.00 -1.17 14.64
CA GLN A 248 20.41 -0.51 15.82
C GLN A 248 19.01 -1.05 16.15
N HIS A 249 18.17 -1.29 15.13
CA HIS A 249 16.87 -1.90 15.32
C HIS A 249 16.95 -3.35 15.81
N ILE A 250 17.89 -4.14 15.31
CA ILE A 250 18.16 -5.49 15.84
C ILE A 250 18.49 -5.44 17.34
N VAL A 251 19.31 -4.45 17.77
CA VAL A 251 19.59 -4.25 19.20
C VAL A 251 18.31 -3.97 19.99
N LYS A 252 17.43 -3.08 19.47
CA LYS A 252 16.11 -2.81 20.08
C LYS A 252 15.29 -4.10 20.24
N LEU A 253 15.15 -4.89 19.18
CA LEU A 253 14.44 -6.16 19.17
C LEU A 253 14.97 -7.13 20.23
N MET A 254 16.29 -7.31 20.29
CA MET A 254 16.93 -8.19 21.29
C MET A 254 16.65 -7.72 22.73
N THR A 255 16.71 -6.41 22.98
CA THR A 255 16.51 -5.88 24.35
C THR A 255 15.08 -5.97 24.85
N VAL A 256 14.08 -5.98 23.95
CA VAL A 256 12.70 -6.34 24.31
C VAL A 256 12.43 -7.83 24.24
N ASN A 257 13.42 -8.68 23.92
CA ASN A 257 13.29 -10.14 23.84
C ASN A 257 12.40 -10.62 22.66
N PHE A 258 12.45 -9.92 21.53
CA PHE A 258 12.00 -10.48 20.25
C PHE A 258 13.04 -11.44 19.68
N TYR A 259 12.58 -12.40 18.89
CA TYR A 259 13.45 -13.34 18.21
C TYR A 259 14.30 -12.62 17.16
N VAL A 260 15.59 -12.93 17.17
CA VAL A 260 16.58 -12.46 16.20
C VAL A 260 17.44 -13.66 15.81
N SER A 261 17.68 -13.83 14.51
CA SER A 261 18.51 -14.92 13.99
C SER A 261 19.94 -14.84 14.54
N ALA A 262 20.63 -15.98 14.66
CA ALA A 262 22.00 -16.01 15.18
C ALA A 262 22.96 -15.10 14.39
N LYS A 263 22.80 -15.04 13.05
CA LYS A 263 23.57 -14.12 12.19
C LYS A 263 23.33 -12.65 12.56
N ASN A 264 22.07 -12.23 12.66
CA ASN A 264 21.73 -10.86 13.06
C ASN A 264 22.24 -10.53 14.48
N ALA A 265 22.08 -11.45 15.43
CA ALA A 265 22.54 -11.28 16.80
C ALA A 265 24.08 -11.13 16.87
N ASN A 266 24.81 -11.96 16.11
CA ASN A 266 26.27 -11.89 16.04
C ASN A 266 26.74 -10.55 15.43
N ALA A 267 26.05 -10.05 14.41
CA ALA A 267 26.40 -8.80 13.73
C ALA A 267 26.33 -7.56 14.66
N VAL A 268 25.57 -7.63 15.75
CA VAL A 268 25.47 -6.55 16.74
C VAL A 268 26.18 -6.86 18.05
N SER A 269 26.83 -8.02 18.19
CA SER A 269 27.45 -8.46 19.45
C SER A 269 28.66 -7.62 19.91
N GLY A 270 29.31 -6.92 18.97
CA GLY A 270 30.50 -6.08 19.24
C GLY A 270 30.23 -4.88 20.14
N THR A 271 31.30 -4.20 20.56
CA THR A 271 31.24 -3.05 21.48
C THR A 271 30.60 -1.80 20.88
N GLU A 272 30.50 -1.71 19.55
CA GLU A 272 29.89 -0.60 18.80
C GLU A 272 28.52 -0.20 19.35
N PHE A 273 27.64 -1.17 19.63
CA PHE A 273 26.29 -0.92 20.13
C PHE A 273 26.14 -1.04 21.65
N GLN A 274 27.23 -1.04 22.42
CA GLN A 274 27.17 -1.21 23.86
C GLN A 274 26.41 -0.09 24.56
N GLN A 275 26.62 1.17 24.14
CA GLN A 275 25.89 2.31 24.70
C GLN A 275 24.39 2.24 24.40
N LEU A 276 24.04 1.90 23.15
CA LEU A 276 22.64 1.73 22.74
C LEU A 276 21.95 0.60 23.53
N ARG A 277 22.63 -0.53 23.76
CA ARG A 277 22.10 -1.62 24.61
C ARG A 277 21.76 -1.14 26.02
N VAL A 278 22.63 -0.33 26.62
CA VAL A 278 22.40 0.23 27.97
C VAL A 278 21.21 1.18 27.96
N GLN A 279 21.09 2.04 26.95
CA GLN A 279 19.95 2.95 26.80
C GLN A 279 18.63 2.17 26.61
N CYS A 280 18.62 1.21 25.70
CA CYS A 280 17.49 0.33 25.44
C CYS A 280 17.05 -0.41 26.71
N ALA A 281 17.99 -1.05 27.43
CA ALA A 281 17.69 -1.79 28.66
C ALA A 281 17.04 -0.90 29.72
N LYS A 282 17.57 0.32 29.93
CA LYS A 282 16.98 1.29 30.85
C LYS A 282 15.55 1.66 30.46
N GLN A 283 15.31 1.94 29.18
CA GLN A 283 13.98 2.31 28.71
C GLN A 283 13.00 1.14 28.77
N VAL A 284 13.44 -0.09 28.51
CA VAL A 284 12.63 -1.32 28.66
C VAL A 284 12.16 -1.51 30.10
N GLU A 285 12.99 -1.24 31.11
CA GLU A 285 12.55 -1.29 32.50
C GLU A 285 11.47 -0.25 32.81
N ILE A 286 11.58 0.96 32.24
CA ILE A 286 10.56 2.00 32.38
C ILE A 286 9.26 1.60 31.64
N LEU A 287 9.36 0.99 30.46
CA LEU A 287 8.21 0.50 29.68
C LEU A 287 7.40 -0.55 30.45
N LYS A 288 8.06 -1.42 31.21
CA LYS A 288 7.42 -2.49 32.01
C LYS A 288 6.59 -1.93 33.17
N ILE A 289 7.07 -0.88 33.84
CA ILE A 289 6.41 -0.31 35.02
C ILE A 289 5.43 0.81 34.68
N THR A 290 5.54 1.43 33.52
CA THR A 290 4.65 2.52 33.11
C THR A 290 3.34 1.94 32.56
N SER A 291 2.21 2.32 33.17
CA SER A 291 0.88 1.99 32.66
C SER A 291 0.73 2.52 31.23
N GLY A 292 0.30 1.65 30.33
CA GLY A 292 0.05 1.99 28.94
C GLY A 292 -1.30 2.71 28.73
N PRO A 293 -1.53 3.22 27.51
CA PRO A 293 -2.78 3.85 27.09
C PRO A 293 -4.00 2.92 27.22
N ILE A 294 -3.85 1.64 26.88
CA ILE A 294 -4.90 0.63 26.96
C ILE A 294 -4.94 0.08 28.38
N SER A 295 -6.11 0.15 29.02
CA SER A 295 -6.27 -0.22 30.42
C SER A 295 -5.87 -1.67 30.73
N GLY A 296 -4.99 -1.82 31.73
CA GLY A 296 -4.49 -3.11 32.19
C GLY A 296 -3.32 -3.68 31.37
N PHE A 297 -2.72 -2.87 30.50
CA PHE A 297 -1.47 -3.18 29.80
C PHE A 297 -0.44 -2.10 30.10
N SER A 298 0.82 -2.49 30.30
CA SER A 298 1.97 -1.57 30.29
C SER A 298 2.34 -1.18 28.87
N TYR A 299 3.25 -0.21 28.70
CA TYR A 299 3.82 0.05 27.37
C TYR A 299 4.61 -1.15 26.82
N TYR A 300 5.28 -1.91 27.68
CA TYR A 300 5.96 -3.15 27.29
C TYR A 300 4.96 -4.21 26.77
N ASP A 301 3.77 -4.30 27.36
CA ASP A 301 2.72 -5.20 26.87
C ASP A 301 2.22 -4.84 25.47
N LEU A 302 2.26 -3.58 25.06
CA LEU A 302 1.87 -3.17 23.70
C LEU A 302 2.77 -3.79 22.62
N LEU A 303 4.05 -3.95 22.93
CA LEU A 303 5.00 -4.61 22.05
C LEU A 303 4.74 -6.13 21.98
N HIS A 304 4.47 -6.80 23.10
CA HIS A 304 4.41 -8.28 23.14
C HIS A 304 3.04 -8.92 23.00
N LYS A 305 1.95 -8.28 23.44
CA LYS A 305 0.62 -8.92 23.41
C LYS A 305 0.13 -9.03 21.98
N CYS A 306 -0.49 -10.14 21.61
CA CYS A 306 -1.03 -10.26 20.26
C CYS A 306 -2.08 -9.16 19.97
N GLN A 307 -2.16 -8.75 18.70
CA GLN A 307 -3.00 -7.64 18.25
C GLN A 307 -4.45 -7.76 18.72
N HIS A 308 -4.99 -8.97 18.69
CA HIS A 308 -6.34 -9.28 19.14
C HIS A 308 -6.58 -8.93 20.62
N LYS A 309 -5.65 -9.29 21.53
CA LYS A 309 -5.78 -8.99 22.97
C LYS A 309 -5.79 -7.50 23.26
N LEU A 310 -4.99 -6.73 22.53
CA LEU A 310 -4.98 -5.27 22.63
C LEU A 310 -6.33 -4.71 22.15
N THR A 311 -6.81 -5.18 21.00
CA THR A 311 -8.06 -4.76 20.36
C THR A 311 -9.29 -4.96 21.25
N LEU A 312 -9.38 -6.07 22.00
CA LEU A 312 -10.51 -6.34 22.89
C LEU A 312 -10.69 -5.31 24.01
N ARG A 313 -9.59 -4.67 24.44
CA ARG A 313 -9.61 -3.65 25.51
C ARG A 313 -9.46 -2.23 25.00
N PHE A 314 -9.19 -2.06 23.70
CA PHE A 314 -9.00 -0.77 23.07
C PHE A 314 -10.30 0.04 23.10
N LYS A 315 -10.22 1.28 23.58
CA LYS A 315 -11.33 2.23 23.67
C LYS A 315 -11.02 3.50 22.88
N ASP A 316 -12.08 4.22 22.50
CA ASP A 316 -11.94 5.54 21.89
C ASP A 316 -11.16 6.47 22.81
N GLY A 317 -10.19 7.19 22.24
CA GLY A 317 -9.26 8.05 22.98
C GLY A 317 -8.07 7.34 23.64
N ASP A 318 -7.97 6.00 23.59
CA ASP A 318 -6.75 5.31 24.07
C ASP A 318 -5.52 5.72 23.24
N GLY A 319 -5.69 5.93 21.93
CA GLY A 319 -4.62 6.40 21.05
C GLY A 319 -4.06 7.77 21.45
N ASP A 320 -4.93 8.69 21.88
CA ASP A 320 -4.56 10.07 22.25
C ASP A 320 -3.72 10.14 23.53
N LYS A 321 -3.76 9.09 24.36
CA LYS A 321 -2.94 8.98 25.57
C LYS A 321 -1.45 8.73 25.26
N PHE A 322 -1.10 8.36 24.03
CA PHE A 322 0.29 8.30 23.57
C PHE A 322 0.72 9.63 22.95
N ASP A 323 0.71 10.65 23.80
CA ASP A 323 0.98 12.05 23.48
C ASP A 323 2.48 12.33 23.23
N GLU A 324 2.80 13.59 22.92
CA GLU A 324 4.18 14.01 22.66
C GLU A 324 5.13 13.79 23.85
N GLU A 325 4.64 13.89 25.09
CA GLU A 325 5.47 13.67 26.27
C GLU A 325 5.88 12.20 26.36
N MET A 326 4.92 11.29 26.21
CA MET A 326 5.19 9.85 26.22
C MET A 326 6.05 9.41 25.04
N ARG A 327 5.86 10.00 23.86
CA ARG A 327 6.72 9.76 22.69
C ARG A 327 8.17 10.16 22.95
N ARG A 328 8.40 11.35 23.54
CA ARG A 328 9.75 11.78 23.93
C ARG A 328 10.35 10.92 25.02
N LYS A 329 9.54 10.44 25.97
CA LYS A 329 9.98 9.54 27.05
C LYS A 329 10.40 8.16 26.52
N PHE A 330 9.76 7.69 25.46
CA PHE A 330 9.97 6.37 24.87
C PHE A 330 10.63 6.42 23.49
N ASP A 331 11.45 7.45 23.24
CA ASP A 331 12.09 7.76 21.95
C ASP A 331 12.63 6.57 21.15
N LEU A 332 13.33 5.59 21.76
CA LEU A 332 13.88 4.45 21.01
C LEU A 332 12.80 3.47 20.51
N TYR A 333 11.65 3.41 21.19
CA TYR A 333 10.55 2.47 20.89
C TYR A 333 9.26 3.17 20.45
N GLU A 334 9.26 4.51 20.33
CA GLU A 334 8.03 5.27 20.14
C GLU A 334 7.32 4.91 18.84
N GLY A 335 8.07 4.74 17.75
CA GLY A 335 7.52 4.33 16.46
C GLY A 335 6.88 2.94 16.50
N MET A 336 7.58 1.94 17.04
CA MET A 336 7.03 0.59 17.27
C MET A 336 5.75 0.63 18.12
N ILE A 337 5.75 1.40 19.22
CA ILE A 337 4.58 1.53 20.11
C ILE A 337 3.42 2.21 19.36
N ALA A 338 3.69 3.31 18.67
CA ALA A 338 2.70 4.08 17.90
C ALA A 338 2.04 3.20 16.84
N HIS A 339 2.85 2.48 16.05
CA HIS A 339 2.34 1.58 15.02
C HIS A 339 1.44 0.49 15.60
N ARG A 340 1.84 -0.11 16.73
CA ARG A 340 1.08 -1.17 17.40
C ARG A 340 -0.27 -0.66 17.94
N LEU A 341 -0.30 0.56 18.47
CA LEU A 341 -1.53 1.23 18.91
C LEU A 341 -2.45 1.56 17.73
N GLU A 342 -1.89 2.10 16.65
CA GLU A 342 -2.63 2.41 15.43
C GLU A 342 -3.30 1.14 14.86
N LYS A 343 -2.55 0.04 14.74
CA LYS A 343 -3.12 -1.25 14.31
C LYS A 343 -4.19 -1.77 15.25
N ALA A 344 -4.15 -1.44 16.54
CA ALA A 344 -5.14 -1.89 17.53
C ALA A 344 -6.44 -1.12 17.36
N SER A 345 -6.32 0.19 17.14
CA SER A 345 -7.43 1.06 16.78
C SER A 345 -8.09 0.61 15.48
N GLN A 346 -7.32 0.39 14.41
CA GLN A 346 -7.87 0.00 13.12
C GLN A 346 -8.54 -1.39 13.17
N ARG A 347 -7.94 -2.36 13.87
CA ARG A 347 -8.57 -3.66 14.07
C ARG A 347 -9.86 -3.55 14.89
N ARG A 348 -9.93 -2.61 15.84
CA ARG A 348 -11.16 -2.31 16.61
C ARG A 348 -12.27 -1.77 15.70
N GLU A 349 -11.95 -0.88 14.76
CA GLU A 349 -12.91 -0.41 13.76
C GLU A 349 -13.45 -1.56 12.89
N LEU A 350 -12.57 -2.49 12.49
CA LEU A 350 -12.99 -3.69 11.77
C LEU A 350 -13.92 -4.57 12.62
N PHE A 351 -13.61 -4.78 13.90
CA PHE A 351 -14.47 -5.53 14.82
C PHE A 351 -15.86 -4.92 14.87
N ILE A 352 -15.99 -3.61 15.07
CA ILE A 352 -17.27 -2.91 15.16
C ILE A 352 -18.09 -3.11 13.87
N LYS A 353 -17.45 -2.98 12.70
CA LYS A 353 -18.14 -3.18 11.42
C LYS A 353 -18.64 -4.61 11.24
N VAL A 354 -17.78 -5.60 11.50
CA VAL A 354 -18.16 -7.03 11.35
C VAL A 354 -19.17 -7.46 12.41
N GLU A 355 -19.06 -6.95 13.64
CA GLU A 355 -20.01 -7.25 14.72
C GLU A 355 -21.43 -6.79 14.33
N ASN A 356 -21.57 -5.61 13.72
CA ASN A 356 -22.85 -5.14 13.18
C ASN A 356 -23.40 -6.08 12.10
N VAL A 357 -22.55 -6.52 11.16
CA VAL A 357 -22.96 -7.49 10.10
C VAL A 357 -23.43 -8.81 10.72
N LEU A 358 -22.71 -9.35 11.70
CA LEU A 358 -23.08 -10.59 12.37
C LEU A 358 -24.37 -10.44 13.21
N TYR A 359 -24.58 -9.28 13.86
CA TYR A 359 -25.82 -9.02 14.59
C TYR A 359 -27.04 -9.04 13.67
N GLU A 360 -26.93 -8.49 12.46
CA GLU A 360 -27.98 -8.53 11.45
C GLU A 360 -28.21 -9.96 10.94
N ILE A 361 -27.15 -10.66 10.50
CA ILE A 361 -27.26 -12.04 9.98
C ILE A 361 -27.89 -12.99 10.99
N PHE A 362 -27.47 -12.91 12.26
CA PHE A 362 -27.92 -13.84 13.30
C PHE A 362 -29.09 -13.30 14.13
N ASN A 363 -29.71 -12.17 13.74
CA ASN A 363 -30.81 -11.54 14.46
C ASN A 363 -30.54 -11.39 15.97
N ARG A 364 -29.33 -10.96 16.33
CA ARG A 364 -28.87 -10.76 17.72
C ARG A 364 -28.94 -12.00 18.62
N LYS A 365 -28.94 -13.20 18.04
CA LYS A 365 -28.96 -14.46 18.82
C LYS A 365 -27.58 -14.92 19.28
N LEU A 366 -26.50 -14.38 18.71
CA LEU A 366 -25.13 -14.72 19.09
C LEU A 366 -24.67 -13.89 20.31
N PRO A 367 -24.13 -14.53 21.37
CA PRO A 367 -23.49 -13.83 22.47
C PRO A 367 -22.25 -13.06 22.00
N ALA A 368 -22.02 -11.86 22.55
CA ALA A 368 -20.85 -11.04 22.22
C ALA A 368 -19.51 -11.77 22.48
N THR A 369 -19.44 -12.60 23.52
CA THR A 369 -18.25 -13.41 23.81
C THR A 369 -17.92 -14.39 22.69
N PHE A 370 -18.94 -15.02 22.09
CA PHE A 370 -18.75 -15.94 20.98
C PHE A 370 -18.24 -15.20 19.72
N ILE A 371 -18.79 -14.02 19.44
CA ILE A 371 -18.33 -13.19 18.32
C ILE A 371 -16.86 -12.79 18.50
N HIS A 372 -16.49 -12.39 19.72
CA HIS A 372 -15.10 -12.07 20.04
C HIS A 372 -14.15 -13.26 19.89
N ASP A 373 -14.57 -14.46 20.31
CA ASP A 373 -13.78 -15.68 20.12
C ASP A 373 -13.62 -16.03 18.63
N MET A 374 -14.63 -15.81 17.80
CA MET A 374 -14.50 -15.94 16.34
C MET A 374 -13.47 -14.97 15.77
N PHE A 375 -13.49 -13.70 16.20
CA PHE A 375 -12.56 -12.68 15.75
C PHE A 375 -11.10 -12.94 16.16
N PHE A 376 -10.84 -13.88 17.05
CA PHE A 376 -9.48 -14.34 17.36
C PHE A 376 -8.84 -15.04 16.16
N TYR A 377 -9.63 -15.79 15.40
CA TYR A 377 -9.16 -16.61 14.28
C TYR A 377 -9.13 -15.89 12.93
N LEU A 378 -9.65 -14.66 12.85
CA LEU A 378 -9.72 -13.89 11.61
C LEU A 378 -8.58 -12.88 11.51
N SER A 379 -7.89 -12.86 10.38
CA SER A 379 -6.94 -11.82 9.99
C SER A 379 -7.65 -10.47 9.75
N ASN A 380 -6.88 -9.39 9.69
CA ASN A 380 -7.44 -8.09 9.31
C ASN A 380 -8.00 -8.14 7.87
N ASP A 381 -7.38 -8.90 6.97
CA ASP A 381 -7.85 -9.09 5.59
C ASP A 381 -9.24 -9.73 5.56
N GLU A 382 -9.45 -10.80 6.34
CA GLU A 382 -10.74 -11.50 6.43
C GLU A 382 -11.81 -10.62 7.08
N LEU A 383 -11.48 -9.94 8.18
CA LEU A 383 -12.40 -9.00 8.83
C LEU A 383 -12.79 -7.85 7.88
N PHE A 384 -11.83 -7.33 7.12
CA PHE A 384 -12.08 -6.28 6.13
C PHE A 384 -13.00 -6.77 5.01
N LYS A 385 -12.79 -7.98 4.49
CA LYS A 385 -13.69 -8.59 3.49
C LYS A 385 -15.10 -8.77 4.04
N LEU A 386 -15.23 -9.30 5.27
CA LEU A 386 -16.54 -9.44 5.93
C LEU A 386 -17.24 -8.10 6.16
N SER A 387 -16.49 -7.03 6.43
CA SER A 387 -17.04 -5.70 6.65
C SER A 387 -17.61 -5.03 5.39
N LYS A 388 -17.30 -5.55 4.19
CA LYS A 388 -17.71 -4.99 2.89
C LYS A 388 -18.94 -5.68 2.27
N ASN A 389 -19.28 -6.88 2.71
CA ASN A 389 -20.41 -7.63 2.16
C ASN A 389 -21.72 -7.17 2.82
N ASN A 390 -22.27 -6.05 2.33
CA ASN A 390 -23.64 -5.59 2.59
C ASN A 390 -24.36 -5.31 1.28
#